data_AF-A0A1V5JRC4-F1
#
_entry.id   AF-A0A1V5JRC4-F1
#
_cell.length_a   1.000
_cell.length_b   1.000
_cell.length_c   1.000
_cell.angle_alpha   90.00
_cell.angle_beta   90.00
_cell.angle_gamma   90.00
#
_symmetry.space_group_name_H-M   'P 1'
#
loop_
_entity.id
_entity.type
_entity.pdbx_description
1 polymer ?
#
loop_
_entity_poly.entity_id
_entity_poly.type
_entity_poly.pdbx_seq_one_letter_code
_entity_poly.pdbx_strand_id
1 'polypeptide(L)'
;MTDPSRPLSLTLIINEWSGLSLFNARNFDLYLKDASGKTVASSTGSTRQETISVTAPAAGDYTIEVRAVRGSSSYNLDVSGGI
;
A
#
# COMPACT_ATOMS: atom_id res chain seq x y z
N MET A 1 9.19 -12.87 -1.13
CA MET A 1 10.50 -12.18 -1.09
C MET A 1 11.59 -13.20 -0.83
N THR A 2 12.60 -13.29 -1.69
CA THR A 2 13.69 -14.28 -1.59
C THR A 2 14.99 -13.68 -1.04
N ASP A 3 15.23 -12.38 -1.22
CA ASP A 3 16.37 -11.66 -0.67
C ASP A 3 15.88 -10.45 0.17
N PRO A 4 15.93 -10.53 1.51
CA PRO A 4 15.40 -9.49 2.39
C PRO A 4 16.22 -8.21 2.39
N SER A 5 17.46 -8.24 1.87
CA SER A 5 18.28 -7.03 1.76
C SER A 5 17.79 -6.07 0.69
N ARG A 6 16.92 -6.54 -0.21
CA ARG A 6 16.41 -5.75 -1.33
C ARG A 6 15.19 -4.94 -0.93
N PRO A 7 15.08 -3.69 -1.43
CA PRO A 7 13.93 -2.86 -1.14
C PRO A 7 12.68 -3.39 -1.84
N LEU A 8 11.56 -3.25 -1.16
CA LEU A 8 10.20 -3.39 -1.68
C LEU A 8 9.56 -2.00 -1.67
N SER A 9 8.98 -1.61 -2.80
CA SER A 9 8.19 -0.39 -2.93
C SER A 9 6.80 -0.73 -3.47
N LEU A 10 5.78 -0.20 -2.81
CA LEU A 10 4.38 -0.34 -3.16
C LEU A 10 3.80 1.04 -3.37
N THR A 11 3.12 1.25 -4.49
CA THR A 11 2.38 2.49 -4.75
C THR A 11 0.95 2.17 -5.11
N LEU A 12 0.02 2.69 -4.31
CA LEU A 12 -1.41 2.63 -4.56
C LEU A 12 -1.87 3.98 -5.09
N ILE A 13 -2.62 3.97 -6.19
CA ILE A 13 -3.25 5.17 -6.75
C ILE A 13 -4.76 4.95 -6.81
N ILE A 14 -5.51 5.77 -6.08
CA ILE A 14 -6.97 5.78 -6.10
C ILE A 14 -7.44 6.41 -7.41
N ASN A 15 -8.26 5.68 -8.17
CA ASN A 15 -8.87 6.19 -9.39
C ASN A 15 -10.04 7.14 -9.05
N GLU A 16 -10.42 7.99 -10.00
CA GLU A 16 -11.55 8.94 -9.84
C GLU A 16 -11.40 9.87 -8.63
N TRP A 17 -10.17 10.30 -8.36
CA TRP A 17 -9.86 11.20 -7.25
C TRP A 17 -10.33 12.64 -7.54
N SER A 18 -11.14 13.20 -6.65
CA SER A 18 -11.42 14.64 -6.66
C SER A 18 -10.39 15.38 -5.79
N GLY A 19 -9.50 16.16 -6.41
CA GLY A 19 -8.45 16.92 -5.71
C GLY A 19 -8.94 17.98 -4.72
N LEU A 20 -10.24 18.28 -4.70
CA LEU A 20 -10.87 19.17 -3.72
C LEU A 20 -11.14 18.40 -2.41
N SER A 21 -10.34 18.71 -1.38
CA SER A 21 -10.41 18.08 -0.05
C SER A 21 -11.82 18.10 0.57
N LEU A 22 -12.61 19.13 0.30
CA LEU A 22 -13.99 19.29 0.80
C LEU A 22 -14.97 18.24 0.26
N PHE A 23 -14.66 17.60 -0.87
CA PHE A 23 -15.49 16.57 -1.50
C PHE A 23 -14.78 15.23 -1.60
N ASN A 24 -13.62 15.09 -0.95
CA ASN A 24 -12.92 13.83 -1.03
C ASN A 24 -13.75 12.76 -0.32
N ALA A 25 -14.44 11.92 -1.09
CA ALA A 25 -15.26 10.84 -0.57
C ALA A 25 -14.45 9.54 -0.40
N ARG A 26 -13.17 9.51 -0.80
CA ARG A 26 -12.39 8.29 -0.94
C ARG A 26 -11.17 8.32 -0.03
N ASN A 27 -10.99 7.28 0.76
CA ASN A 27 -9.79 7.09 1.54
C ASN A 27 -9.45 5.61 1.57
N PHE A 28 -8.28 5.27 1.05
CA PHE A 28 -7.81 3.89 0.98
C PHE A 28 -6.46 3.86 1.67
N ASP A 29 -6.29 2.89 2.57
CA ASP A 29 -5.05 2.64 3.26
C ASP A 29 -4.35 1.43 2.63
N LEU A 30 -3.02 1.44 2.68
CA LEU A 30 -2.17 0.37 2.18
C LEU A 30 -1.40 -0.25 3.35
N TYR A 31 -1.42 -1.58 3.45
CA TYR A 31 -0.68 -2.34 4.45
C TYR A 31 0.14 -3.44 3.80
N LEU A 32 1.33 -3.67 4.35
CA LEU A 32 2.16 -4.83 4.06
C LEU A 32 2.22 -5.71 5.30
N LYS A 33 1.87 -6.98 5.15
CA LYS A 33 1.86 -7.98 6.22
C LYS A 33 2.86 -9.09 5.94
N ASP A 34 3.53 -9.57 6.98
CA ASP A 34 4.38 -10.76 6.88
C ASP A 34 3.55 -12.06 6.84
N ALA A 35 4.23 -13.20 6.71
CA ALA A 35 3.60 -14.52 6.63
C ALA A 35 2.77 -14.90 7.88
N SER A 36 2.99 -14.24 9.03
CA SER A 36 2.17 -14.43 10.24
C SER A 36 0.90 -13.57 10.25
N GLY A 37 0.74 -12.69 9.25
CA GLY A 37 -0.34 -11.72 9.16
C GLY A 37 -0.07 -10.42 9.92
N LYS A 38 1.13 -10.25 10.49
CA LYS A 38 1.51 -9.02 11.21
C LYS A 38 1.84 -7.92 10.21
N THR A 39 1.28 -6.73 10.41
CA THR A 39 1.65 -5.54 9.64
C THR A 39 3.09 -5.15 9.92
N VAL A 40 3.91 -5.13 8.87
CA VAL A 40 5.32 -4.71 8.92
C VAL A 40 5.54 -3.31 8.36
N ALA A 41 4.61 -2.82 7.53
CA ALA A 41 4.59 -1.44 7.06
C ALA A 41 3.16 -1.02 6.65
N SER A 42 2.89 0.28 6.68
CA SER A 42 1.59 0.83 6.29
C SER A 42 1.70 2.27 5.80
N SER A 43 0.77 2.67 4.95
CA SER A 43 0.52 4.06 4.55
C SER A 43 -0.98 4.30 4.70
N THR A 44 -1.34 5.29 5.52
CA THR A 44 -2.72 5.60 5.93
C THR A 44 -3.03 7.08 5.72
N GLY A 45 -2.57 7.61 4.59
CA GLY A 45 -2.80 8.98 4.20
C GLY A 45 -4.27 9.27 3.94
N SER A 46 -4.54 10.48 3.47
CA SER A 46 -5.87 10.91 3.01
C SER A 46 -5.82 11.50 1.61
N THR A 47 -4.74 11.20 0.89
CA THR A 47 -4.47 11.72 -0.45
C THR A 47 -4.75 10.65 -1.50
N ARG A 48 -4.62 11.03 -2.77
CA ARG A 48 -4.85 10.12 -3.89
C ARG A 48 -3.94 8.89 -3.85
N GLN A 49 -2.78 9.03 -3.23
CA GLN A 49 -1.68 8.09 -3.30
C GLN A 49 -1.31 7.61 -1.91
N GLU A 50 -1.09 6.30 -1.81
CA GLU A 50 -0.39 5.68 -0.68
C GLU A 50 0.93 5.08 -1.17
N THR A 51 1.97 5.16 -0.36
CA THR A 51 3.29 4.65 -0.72
C THR A 51 3.94 3.96 0.47
N ILE A 52 4.42 2.75 0.27
CA ILE A 52 5.26 2.02 1.23
C ILE A 52 6.60 1.76 0.57
N SER A 53 7.68 2.16 1.23
CA SER A 53 9.05 1.79 0.86
C SER A 53 9.71 1.15 2.06
N VAL A 54 10.09 -0.12 1.95
CA VAL A 54 10.60 -0.90 3.08
C VAL A 54 11.64 -1.93 2.63
N THR A 55 12.68 -2.13 3.42
CA THR A 55 13.55 -3.30 3.29
C THR A 55 12.89 -4.45 4.05
N ALA A 56 12.60 -5.56 3.36
CA ALA A 56 11.86 -6.66 3.96
C ALA A 56 12.60 -7.20 5.20
N PRO A 57 11.96 -7.28 6.38
CA PRO A 57 12.63 -7.71 7.61
C PRO A 57 13.14 -9.16 7.57
N ALA A 58 12.51 -10.00 6.74
CA ALA A 58 12.92 -11.38 6.52
C ALA A 58 12.51 -11.85 5.11
N ALA A 59 13.16 -12.91 4.63
CA ALA A 59 12.67 -13.65 3.47
C ALA A 59 11.34 -14.34 3.80
N GLY A 60 10.50 -14.54 2.80
CA GLY A 60 9.21 -15.18 2.94
C GLY A 60 8.10 -14.48 2.17
N ASP A 61 6.89 -14.99 2.37
CA ASP A 61 5.69 -14.45 1.74
C ASP A 61 5.19 -13.22 2.48
N TYR A 62 4.75 -12.24 1.70
CA TYR A 62 4.14 -11.03 2.21
C TYR A 62 2.78 -10.84 1.54
N THR A 63 1.82 -10.35 2.31
CA THR A 63 0.49 -10.01 1.83
C THR A 63 0.34 -8.50 1.77
N ILE A 64 -0.12 -7.99 0.63
CA ILE A 64 -0.52 -6.59 0.49
C ILE A 64 -2.02 -6.50 0.76
N GLU A 65 -2.41 -5.66 1.69
CA GLU A 65 -3.82 -5.36 1.97
C GLU A 65 -4.12 -3.91 1.59
N VAL A 66 -5.12 -3.74 0.72
CA VAL A 66 -5.71 -2.45 0.39
C VAL A 66 -7.04 -2.35 1.11
N ARG A 67 -7.20 -1.32 1.95
CA ARG A 67 -8.41 -1.15 2.78
C ARG A 67 -9.10 0.17 2.45
N ALA A 68 -10.32 0.11 1.93
CA ALA A 68 -11.17 1.29 1.80
C ALA A 68 -11.67 1.73 3.18
N VAL A 69 -11.09 2.80 3.73
CA VAL A 69 -11.53 3.45 4.98
C VAL A 69 -12.77 4.31 4.75
N ARG A 70 -12.86 4.95 3.58
CA ARG A 70 -14.02 5.75 3.17
C ARG A 70 -14.26 5.61 1.67
N GLY A 71 -15.53 5.49 1.29
CA GLY A 71 -15.95 5.44 -0.11
C GLY A 71 -15.54 4.15 -0.82
N SER A 72 -15.77 4.13 -2.13
CA SER A 72 -15.43 3.02 -3.02
C SER A 72 -14.91 3.58 -4.34
N SER A 73 -13.93 2.89 -4.90
CA SER A 73 -13.32 3.22 -6.19
C SER A 73 -12.49 2.05 -6.68
N SER A 74 -12.17 2.06 -7.97
CA SER A 74 -11.06 1.26 -8.47
C SER A 74 -9.72 1.89 -8.07
N TYR A 75 -8.66 1.10 -8.11
CA TYR A 75 -7.30 1.57 -7.83
C TYR A 75 -6.29 0.86 -8.74
N ASN A 76 -5.13 1.48 -8.89
CA ASN A 76 -3.95 0.83 -9.46
C ASN A 76 -2.95 0.56 -8.34
N LEU A 77 -2.35 -0.63 -8.32
CA LEU A 77 -1.31 -1.02 -7.39
C LEU A 77 -0.07 -1.40 -8.18
N ASP A 78 1.00 -0.61 -7.99
CA ASP A 78 2.33 -0.93 -8.48
C ASP A 78 3.12 -1.60 -7.35
N VAL A 79 3.80 -2.69 -7.69
CA VAL A 79 4.67 -3.44 -6.79
C VAL A 79 6.01 -3.58 -7.47
N SER A 80 7.03 -2.99 -6.87
CA SER A 80 8.42 -3.17 -7.29
C SER A 80 9.22 -3.78 -6.16
N GLY A 81 9.93 -4.84 -6.47
CA GLY A 81 10.89 -5.45 -5.57
C GLY A 81 12.17 -5.69 -6.35
N GLY A 82 13.33 -5.48 -5.72
CA GLY A 82 14.55 -6.08 -6.24
C GLY A 82 14.37 -7.59 -6.17
N ILE A 83 14.05 -8.26 -7.28
CA ILE A 83 13.91 -9.73 -7.39
C ILE A 83 15.17 -10.36 -7.95
#